data_AF-A0A954MXU3-F1
#
_entry.id   AF-A0A954MXU3-F1
#
_cell.length_a   1.000
_cell.length_b   1.000
_cell.length_c   1.000
_cell.angle_alpha   90.00
_cell.angle_beta   90.00
_cell.angle_gamma   90.00
#
_symmetry.space_group_name_H-M   'P 1'
#
loop_
_entity.id
_entity.type
_entity.pdbx_description
1 polymer ?
#
loop_
_entity_poly.entity_id
_entity_poly.type
_entity_poly.pdbx_seq_one_letter_code
_entity_poly.pdbx_strand_id
1 'polypeptide(L)'
;MFTAVEVDAEVLLGKLQRLAGERVASRRREIVQAGSRIALTETIERTPVDEGEARSSWVTGLTLLGGTPPAGWEGGHPKGESIRAGSEAASVEQIEGSVQSEIQCRSDVEHVVYLEYGTRRMEPRASVQRSLAETAERIGEMEFLTAGMLQ
;
A
#
# COMPACT_ATOMS: atom_id res chain seq x y z
N MET A 1 34.80 -7.82 -41.64
CA MET A 1 33.51 -8.35 -42.12
C MET A 1 32.44 -7.65 -41.30
N PHE A 2 31.58 -6.84 -41.93
CA PHE A 2 30.51 -6.11 -41.25
C PHE A 2 29.17 -6.67 -41.71
N THR A 3 28.29 -6.92 -40.75
CA THR A 3 26.91 -7.35 -41.01
C THR A 3 26.03 -6.13 -40.80
N ALA A 4 25.45 -5.59 -41.88
CA ALA A 4 24.47 -4.53 -41.79
C ALA A 4 23.11 -5.16 -41.49
N VAL A 5 22.47 -4.72 -40.41
CA VAL A 5 21.10 -5.10 -40.06
C VAL A 5 20.21 -3.91 -40.43
N GLU A 6 19.44 -4.02 -41.50
CA GLU A 6 18.37 -3.06 -41.80
C GLU A 6 17.20 -3.32 -40.87
N VAL A 7 16.82 -2.30 -40.11
CA VAL A 7 15.65 -2.33 -39.24
C VAL A 7 14.71 -1.23 -39.69
N ASP A 8 13.45 -1.59 -39.91
CA ASP A 8 12.38 -0.64 -40.14
C ASP A 8 12.23 0.27 -38.91
N ALA A 9 12.51 1.56 -39.11
CA ALA A 9 12.53 2.55 -38.05
C ALA A 9 11.15 2.76 -37.41
N GLU A 10 10.06 2.65 -38.17
CA GLU A 10 8.70 2.82 -37.66
C GLU A 10 8.32 1.64 -36.75
N VAL A 11 8.62 0.41 -37.20
CA VAL A 11 8.39 -0.80 -36.42
C VAL A 11 9.22 -0.79 -35.13
N LEU A 12 10.47 -0.34 -35.21
CA LEU A 12 11.34 -0.24 -34.04
C LEU A 12 10.83 0.80 -33.04
N LEU A 13 10.44 1.98 -33.52
CA LEU A 13 9.93 3.06 -32.66
C LEU A 13 8.65 2.64 -31.94
N GLY A 14 7.71 2.00 -32.63
CA GLY A 14 6.48 1.49 -32.03
C GLY A 14 6.75 0.43 -30.95
N LYS A 15 7.73 -0.47 -31.17
CA LYS A 15 8.16 -1.44 -30.15
C LYS A 15 8.80 -0.76 -28.94
N LEU A 16 9.64 0.26 -29.16
CA LEU A 16 10.27 1.01 -28.08
C LEU A 16 9.25 1.77 -27.24
N GLN A 17 8.26 2.42 -27.86
CA GLN A 17 7.18 3.11 -27.16
C GLN A 17 6.34 2.15 -26.32
N ARG A 18 6.00 0.98 -26.87
CA ARG A 18 5.28 -0.06 -26.13
C ARG A 18 6.07 -0.56 -24.91
N LEU A 19 7.35 -0.88 -25.10
CA LEU A 19 8.23 -1.33 -24.01
C LEU A 19 8.40 -0.24 -22.94
N ALA A 20 8.52 1.02 -23.35
CA ALA A 20 8.56 2.15 -22.42
C ALA A 20 7.25 2.25 -21.63
N GLY A 21 6.10 2.16 -22.29
CA GLY A 21 4.79 2.17 -21.63
C GLY A 21 4.60 1.01 -20.65
N GLU A 22 4.99 -0.21 -21.03
CA GLU A 22 4.96 -1.39 -20.16
C GLU A 22 5.84 -1.19 -18.92
N ARG A 23 7.07 -0.69 -19.10
CA ARG A 23 7.98 -0.39 -17.99
C ARG A 23 7.42 0.67 -17.04
N VAL A 24 6.83 1.74 -17.56
CA VAL A 24 6.20 2.79 -16.74
C VAL A 24 5.03 2.22 -15.94
N ALA A 25 4.18 1.41 -16.57
CA ALA A 25 3.06 0.76 -15.89
C ALA A 25 3.53 -0.19 -14.78
N SER A 26 4.54 -1.03 -15.05
CA SER A 26 5.15 -1.90 -14.04
C SER A 26 5.73 -1.09 -12.88
N ARG A 27 6.48 -0.03 -13.17
CA ARG A 27 7.10 0.81 -12.13
C ARG A 27 6.07 1.52 -11.26
N ARG A 28 5.00 2.04 -11.88
CA ARG A 28 3.89 2.66 -11.15
C ARG A 28 3.24 1.65 -10.21
N ARG A 29 2.97 0.42 -10.67
CA ARG A 29 2.41 -0.64 -9.82
C ARG A 29 3.33 -0.96 -8.64
N GLU A 30 4.63 -1.07 -8.86
CA GLU A 30 5.60 -1.31 -7.78
C GLU A 30 5.56 -0.20 -6.72
N ILE A 31 5.53 1.07 -7.15
CA ILE A 31 5.47 2.22 -6.25
C ILE A 31 4.16 2.22 -5.46
N VAL A 32 3.02 2.01 -6.13
CA VAL A 32 1.70 1.99 -5.47
C VAL A 32 1.60 0.84 -4.47
N GLN A 33 2.11 -0.35 -4.82
CA GLN A 33 2.15 -1.49 -3.89
C GLN A 33 3.07 -1.22 -2.70
N ALA A 34 4.26 -0.66 -2.93
CA ALA A 34 5.19 -0.33 -1.85
C ALA A 34 4.59 0.72 -0.91
N GLY A 35 4.01 1.79 -1.45
CA GLY A 35 3.32 2.83 -0.68
C GLY A 35 2.14 2.29 0.12
N SER A 36 1.31 1.44 -0.50
CA SER A 36 0.16 0.84 0.18
C SER A 36 0.59 -0.04 1.37
N ARG A 37 1.67 -0.83 1.21
CA ARG A 37 2.22 -1.63 2.31
C ARG A 37 2.72 -0.74 3.45
N ILE A 38 3.45 0.33 3.15
CA ILE A 38 3.94 1.28 4.17
C ILE A 38 2.76 1.91 4.91
N ALA A 39 1.77 2.42 4.20
CA ALA A 39 0.60 3.05 4.80
C ALA A 39 -0.19 2.08 5.70
N LEU A 40 -0.34 0.82 5.28
CA LEU A 40 -1.00 -0.21 6.08
C LEU A 40 -0.20 -0.58 7.32
N THR A 41 1.12 -0.75 7.22
CA THR A 41 2.01 -0.98 8.37
C THR A 41 1.85 0.13 9.41
N GLU A 42 1.94 1.40 9.01
CA GLU A 42 1.75 2.55 9.90
C GLU A 42 0.35 2.57 10.52
N THR A 43 -0.67 2.24 9.73
CA THR A 43 -2.06 2.15 10.21
C THR A 43 -2.23 1.07 11.27
N ILE A 44 -1.60 -0.10 11.08
CA ILE A 44 -1.64 -1.22 12.05
C ILE A 44 -0.97 -0.83 13.36
N GLU A 45 0.20 -0.20 13.29
CA GLU A 45 0.97 0.22 14.48
C GLU A 45 0.25 1.31 15.29
N ARG A 46 -0.54 2.16 14.62
CA ARG A 46 -1.29 3.26 15.25
C ARG A 46 -2.70 2.88 15.67
N THR A 47 -3.28 1.83 15.11
CA THR A 47 -4.56 1.28 15.58
C THR A 47 -4.32 0.69 16.96
N PRO A 48 -5.10 1.01 18.00
CA PRO A 48 -4.91 0.45 19.34
C PRO A 48 -4.89 -1.08 19.37
N VAL A 49 -4.17 -1.64 20.33
CA VAL A 49 -4.00 -3.09 20.49
C VAL A 49 -5.31 -3.79 20.87
N ASP A 50 -6.13 -3.12 21.68
CA ASP A 50 -7.43 -3.63 22.13
C ASP A 50 -8.50 -3.60 21.03
N GLU A 51 -8.23 -2.92 19.91
CA GLU A 51 -9.02 -2.99 18.66
C GLU A 51 -8.53 -4.14 17.77
N GLY A 52 -8.39 -5.34 18.35
CA GLY A 52 -7.86 -6.51 17.65
C GLY A 52 -8.61 -6.87 16.37
N GLU A 53 -9.89 -6.53 16.28
CA GLU A 53 -10.72 -6.66 15.08
C GLU A 53 -10.34 -5.66 13.99
N ALA A 54 -10.27 -4.37 14.30
CA ALA A 54 -9.88 -3.36 13.31
C ALA A 54 -8.45 -3.59 12.82
N ARG A 55 -7.53 -3.93 13.74
CA ARG A 55 -6.14 -4.19 13.42
C ARG A 55 -5.97 -5.46 12.56
N SER A 56 -6.71 -6.53 12.84
CA SER A 56 -6.66 -7.74 12.02
C SER A 56 -7.20 -7.52 10.60
N SER A 57 -8.15 -6.60 10.43
CA SER A 57 -8.62 -6.20 9.10
C SER A 57 -7.50 -5.56 8.27
N TRP A 58 -6.77 -4.59 8.84
CA TRP A 58 -5.63 -3.96 8.17
C TRP A 58 -4.48 -4.92 7.93
N VAL A 59 -4.23 -5.85 8.86
CA VAL A 59 -3.22 -6.92 8.73
C VAL A 59 -3.57 -7.86 7.58
N THR A 60 -4.84 -8.21 7.43
CA THR A 60 -5.32 -9.00 6.29
C THR A 60 -5.06 -8.27 4.98
N GLY A 61 -5.40 -6.97 4.92
CA GLY A 61 -5.07 -6.12 3.77
C GLY A 61 -3.57 -6.10 3.42
N LEU A 62 -2.72 -5.95 4.44
CA LEU A 62 -1.26 -5.95 4.26
C LEU A 62 -0.76 -7.29 3.73
N THR A 63 -1.29 -8.40 4.25
CA THR A 63 -0.91 -9.75 3.85
C THR A 63 -1.34 -10.06 2.42
N LEU A 64 -2.55 -9.64 2.02
CA LEU A 64 -3.04 -9.76 0.63
C LEU A 64 -2.18 -8.98 -0.38
N LEU A 65 -1.52 -7.91 0.06
CA LEU A 65 -0.54 -7.15 -0.73
C LEU A 65 0.89 -7.71 -0.66
N GLY A 66 1.07 -8.89 -0.06
CA GLY A 66 2.37 -9.55 0.10
C GLY A 66 3.27 -8.91 1.16
N GLY A 67 2.71 -8.10 2.07
CA GLY A 67 3.42 -7.55 3.21
C GLY A 67 3.52 -8.52 4.38
N THR A 68 4.32 -8.15 5.38
CA THR A 68 4.48 -8.92 6.62
C THR A 68 3.89 -8.14 7.80
N PRO A 69 3.04 -8.74 8.63
CA PRO A 69 2.48 -8.07 9.80
C PRO A 69 3.57 -7.60 10.77
N PRO A 70 3.44 -6.40 11.40
CA PRO A 70 4.38 -5.93 12.42
C PRO A 70 4.45 -6.87 13.63
N ALA A 71 5.60 -6.95 14.30
CA ALA A 71 5.74 -7.79 15.49
C ALA A 71 4.80 -7.32 16.62
N GLY A 72 4.12 -8.26 17.28
CA GLY A 72 3.22 -7.95 18.41
C GLY A 72 1.91 -7.27 18.02
N TRP A 73 1.54 -7.26 16.73
CA TRP A 73 0.29 -6.67 16.26
C TRP A 73 -0.96 -7.28 16.93
N GLU A 74 -0.91 -8.55 17.34
CA GLU A 74 -2.04 -9.21 18.01
C GLU A 74 -2.23 -8.77 19.48
N GLY A 75 -1.25 -8.07 20.06
CA GLY A 75 -1.26 -7.67 21.45
C GLY A 75 -0.83 -8.73 22.45
N GLY A 76 -0.83 -8.38 23.74
CA GLY A 76 -0.44 -9.29 24.82
C GLY A 76 -1.49 -10.35 25.17
N HIS A 77 -2.76 -10.13 24.79
CA HIS A 77 -3.88 -11.01 25.08
C HIS A 77 -4.81 -11.15 23.86
N PRO A 78 -4.37 -11.85 22.80
CA PRO A 78 -5.12 -11.95 21.56
C PRO A 78 -6.46 -12.67 21.76
N LYS A 79 -7.54 -12.05 21.28
CA LYS A 79 -8.86 -12.67 21.22
C LYS A 79 -9.07 -13.21 19.81
N GLY A 80 -8.92 -14.53 19.65
CA GLY A 80 -8.99 -15.19 18.33
C GLY A 80 -10.29 -14.92 17.57
N GLU A 81 -11.41 -14.72 18.28
CA GLU A 81 -12.69 -14.34 17.67
C GLU A 81 -12.65 -12.95 17.02
N SER A 82 -12.12 -11.94 17.73
CA SER A 82 -11.95 -10.58 17.19
C SER A 82 -10.99 -10.56 16.01
N ILE A 83 -9.89 -11.30 16.10
CA ILE A 83 -8.92 -11.40 14.99
C ILE A 83 -9.61 -11.99 13.75
N ARG A 84 -10.36 -13.08 13.91
CA ARG A 84 -11.08 -13.74 12.82
C ARG A 84 -12.15 -12.82 12.21
N ALA A 85 -12.99 -12.19 13.02
CA ALA A 85 -14.03 -11.28 12.56
C ALA A 85 -13.46 -10.13 11.72
N GLY A 86 -12.39 -9.49 12.20
CA GLY A 86 -11.76 -8.39 11.48
C GLY A 86 -11.09 -8.83 10.18
N SER A 87 -10.53 -10.04 10.15
CA SER A 87 -9.96 -10.63 8.94
C SER A 87 -11.02 -10.92 7.88
N GLU A 88 -12.19 -11.41 8.30
CA GLU A 88 -13.35 -11.64 7.43
C GLU A 88 -13.95 -10.33 6.89
N ALA A 89 -13.78 -9.21 7.61
CA ALA A 89 -14.25 -7.88 7.23
C ALA A 89 -13.27 -7.08 6.34
N ALA A 90 -12.14 -7.68 5.93
CA ALA A 90 -11.14 -7.02 5.10
C ALA A 90 -11.35 -7.32 3.61
N SER A 91 -11.16 -6.30 2.75
CA SER A 91 -11.07 -6.50 1.31
C SER A 91 -9.99 -5.64 0.67
N VAL A 92 -9.40 -6.16 -0.41
CA VAL A 92 -8.40 -5.46 -1.21
C VAL A 92 -8.76 -5.57 -2.69
N GLU A 93 -8.84 -4.43 -3.36
CA GLU A 93 -9.06 -4.34 -4.80
C GLU A 93 -7.89 -3.62 -5.46
N GLN A 94 -7.41 -4.15 -6.58
CA GLN A 94 -6.35 -3.53 -7.39
C GLN A 94 -6.95 -3.13 -8.74
N ILE A 95 -6.94 -1.83 -9.02
CA ILE A 95 -7.49 -1.25 -10.24
C ILE A 95 -6.33 -0.76 -11.10
N GLU A 96 -6.21 -1.32 -12.30
CA GLU A 96 -5.13 -1.00 -13.24
C GLU A 96 -5.69 -0.31 -14.48
N GLY A 97 -5.27 0.94 -14.68
CA GLY A 97 -5.57 1.72 -15.87
C GLY A 97 -4.33 1.93 -16.73
N SER A 98 -4.54 2.47 -17.94
CA SER A 98 -3.43 2.84 -18.84
C SER A 98 -2.53 3.92 -18.25
N VAL A 99 -3.10 4.83 -17.47
CA VAL A 99 -2.39 5.99 -16.89
C VAL A 99 -2.39 6.01 -15.35
N GLN A 100 -3.09 5.08 -14.71
CA GLN A 100 -3.26 5.05 -13.26
C GLN A 100 -3.17 3.62 -12.72
N SER A 101 -2.69 3.48 -11.49
CA SER A 101 -2.77 2.23 -10.72
C SER A 101 -3.26 2.59 -9.33
N GLU A 102 -4.26 1.88 -8.85
CA GLU A 102 -4.94 2.18 -7.58
C GLU A 102 -5.09 0.88 -6.78
N ILE A 103 -4.88 0.99 -5.47
CA ILE A 103 -5.14 -0.08 -4.51
C ILE A 103 -6.13 0.46 -3.49
N GLN A 104 -7.28 -0.21 -3.39
CA GLN A 104 -8.28 0.07 -2.38
C GLN A 104 -8.21 -1.01 -1.31
N CYS A 105 -7.89 -0.62 -0.07
CA CYS A 105 -7.98 -1.48 1.10
C CYS A 105 -9.14 -1.00 1.97
N ARG A 106 -10.13 -1.88 2.19
CA ARG A 106 -11.32 -1.59 2.99
C ARG A 106 -11.38 -2.49 4.22
N SER A 107 -11.75 -1.87 5.34
CA SER A 107 -12.15 -2.53 6.58
C SER A 107 -13.61 -2.19 6.83
N ASP A 108 -14.46 -3.20 6.91
CA ASP A 108 -15.88 -3.06 7.27
C ASP A 108 -16.12 -3.27 8.78
N VAL A 109 -15.05 -3.26 9.59
CA VAL A 109 -15.13 -3.38 11.05
C VAL A 109 -15.80 -2.15 11.64
N GLU A 110 -16.80 -2.36 12.50
CA GLU A 110 -17.43 -1.29 13.26
C GLU A 110 -16.45 -0.76 14.31
N HIS A 111 -15.90 0.43 14.07
CA HIS A 111 -15.01 1.07 15.04
C HIS A 111 -15.83 1.60 16.21
N VAL A 112 -15.78 0.86 17.32
CA VAL A 112 -16.18 1.39 18.62
C VAL A 112 -15.08 2.33 19.09
N VAL A 113 -15.38 3.63 19.22
CA VAL A 113 -14.45 4.61 19.79
C VAL A 113 -14.17 4.23 21.25
N TYR A 114 -13.14 3.44 21.49
CA TYR A 114 -12.74 3.09 22.85
C TYR A 114 -12.17 4.33 23.54
N LEU A 115 -12.62 4.54 24.78
CA LEU A 115 -12.10 5.55 25.70
C LEU A 115 -10.74 5.11 26.26
N GLU A 116 -9.74 4.93 25.41
CA GLU A 116 -8.37 4.78 25.89
C GLU A 116 -7.89 6.11 26.50
N TYR A 117 -7.13 6.00 27.59
CA TYR A 117 -6.60 7.14 28.32
C TYR A 117 -5.42 7.75 27.54
N GLY A 118 -5.73 8.65 26.61
CA GLY A 118 -4.73 9.35 25.78
C GLY A 118 -5.17 9.56 24.31
N THR A 119 -6.13 8.76 23.83
CA THR A 119 -6.71 8.82 22.47
C THR A 119 -8.11 9.42 22.45
N ARG A 120 -8.54 10.04 23.57
CA ARG A 120 -9.75 10.88 23.60
C ARG A 120 -9.68 11.92 22.47
N ARG A 121 -10.49 11.71 21.43
CA ARG A 121 -10.79 12.60 20.27
C ARG A 121 -10.10 12.31 18.93
N MET A 122 -9.50 11.13 18.71
CA MET A 122 -9.10 10.76 17.34
C MET A 122 -10.15 9.86 16.70
N GLU A 123 -10.90 10.43 15.75
CA GLU A 123 -11.72 9.66 14.82
C GLU A 123 -10.83 8.62 14.10
N PRO A 124 -11.27 7.36 13.93
CA PRO A 124 -10.50 6.32 13.23
C PRO A 124 -9.98 6.79 11.87
N ARG A 125 -10.79 7.58 11.16
CA ARG A 125 -10.44 8.23 9.89
C ARG A 125 -9.23 9.16 10.00
N ALA A 126 -9.05 9.87 11.11
CA ALA A 126 -7.93 10.78 11.32
C ALA A 126 -6.60 10.02 11.48
N SER A 127 -6.63 8.80 12.03
CA SER A 127 -5.44 7.94 12.13
C SER A 127 -4.99 7.49 10.74
N VAL A 128 -5.91 6.97 9.93
CA VAL A 128 -5.63 6.56 8.54
C VAL A 128 -5.16 7.75 7.69
N GLN A 129 -5.81 8.92 7.82
CA GLN A 129 -5.40 10.12 7.09
C GLN A 129 -3.99 10.59 7.42
N ARG A 130 -3.57 10.49 8.69
CA ARG A 130 -2.21 10.83 9.10
C ARG A 130 -1.20 9.86 8.50
N SER A 131 -1.44 8.56 8.58
CA SER A 131 -0.58 7.53 7.96
C SER A 131 -0.42 7.75 6.46
N LEU A 132 -1.50 8.11 5.77
CA LEU A 132 -1.47 8.42 4.33
C LEU A 132 -0.65 9.68 4.03
N ALA A 133 -0.79 10.74 4.83
CA ALA A 133 -0.04 11.98 4.64
C ALA A 133 1.48 11.77 4.79
N GLU A 134 1.89 11.07 5.85
CA GLU A 134 3.32 10.76 6.10
C GLU A 134 3.89 9.80 5.05
N THR A 135 3.08 8.84 4.57
CA THR A 135 3.49 7.96 3.48
C THR A 135 3.64 8.71 2.15
N ALA A 136 2.74 9.63 1.86
CA ALA A 136 2.82 10.47 0.65
C ALA A 136 4.08 11.34 0.65
N GLU A 137 4.45 11.92 1.80
CA GLU A 137 5.69 12.66 1.98
C GLU A 137 6.92 11.77 1.70
N ARG A 138 6.98 10.58 2.32
CA ARG A 138 8.08 9.62 2.11
C ARG A 138 8.20 9.13 0.67
N ILE A 139 7.08 8.93 -0.03
CA ILE A 139 7.09 8.55 -1.46
C ILE A 139 7.62 9.71 -2.30
N GLY A 140 7.18 10.95 -2.03
CA GLY A 140 7.69 12.14 -2.70
C GLY A 140 9.21 12.30 -2.53
N GLU A 141 9.72 12.01 -1.34
CA GLU A 141 11.18 12.01 -1.07
C GLU A 141 11.92 10.89 -1.82
N MET A 142 11.32 9.70 -1.96
CA MET A 142 11.90 8.60 -2.74
C MET A 142 11.97 8.89 -4.25
N GLU A 143 10.99 9.60 -4.81
CA GLU A 143 11.02 10.07 -6.20
C GLU A 143 12.16 11.08 -6.43
N PHE A 144 12.42 11.97 -5.47
CA PHE A 144 13.52 12.94 -5.56
C PHE A 144 14.91 12.27 -5.51
N LEU A 145 15.09 11.25 -4.68
CA LEU A 145 16.36 10.53 -4.58
C LEU A 145 16.67 9.65 -5.81
N THR A 146 15.64 9.10 -6.46
CA THR A 146 15.83 8.33 -7.70
C THR A 146 16.01 9.22 -8.94
N ALA A 147 15.42 10.42 -8.96
CA ALA A 147 15.68 11.42 -10.00
C ALA A 147 17.08 12.06 -9.88
N GLY A 148 17.60 12.23 -8.66
CA GLY A 148 18.94 12.80 -8.40
C GLY A 148 20.12 11.86 -8.69
N MET A 149 19.90 10.54 -8.79
CA MET A 149 20.94 9.55 -9.14
C MET A 149 21.15 9.36 -10.65
N LEU A 150 20.38 10.05 -11.50
CA LEU A 150 20.49 10.02 -12.97
C LEU A 150 21.11 11.31 -13.57
N GLN A 151 21.74 12.15 -12.74
CA GLN A 151 22.61 13.25 -13.19
C GLN A 151 24.08 12.86 -13.06
#